data_AF-A0A423TF01-F1
#
_entry.id   AF-A0A423TF01-F1
#
_cell.length_a   1.000
_cell.length_b   1.000
_cell.length_c   1.000
_cell.angle_alpha   90.00
_cell.angle_beta   90.00
_cell.angle_gamma   90.00
#
_symmetry.space_group_name_H-M   'P 1'
#
loop_
_entity.id
_entity.type
_entity.pdbx_description
1 polymer ?
#
loop_
_entity_poly.entity_id
_entity_poly.type
_entity_poly.pdbx_seq_one_letter_code
_entity_poly.pdbx_strand_id
1 'polypeptide(L)'
;MASGSCTLSDQLLVAVLQLLNKDVSEHGRHLTQYFHLFNLYASLGPPEKLQLLKLNVVEMFMLVALDEGPGPAIKYQYAELGRLYQVVSQLIRSCDVSQKQQSSQPNTAPLPNPHGDPACAEPLMPIQPKVVEILYGRATYVKKIIEDANSSEDTVKLLKFCCWENPLFSSTVLSELLWQIAYSYTYELRPYLDLLLHMLLLDDSWQNHRIHNALKGIPDDREGLFDTIQRSKNHYQKRAYQCIKCMVALFSSCPAAQQMLHSNGDLKRKWTWAVDWLNDELDRRPYAAANQQYGFSNWSPPAQSNETSNGYFLERSPSARSTLEKAYELCPEDDSPVSTQNRSHSGGSLTVNSGNSSNTSIGDSSAPNNPSTTAAATTIVHSKSPTLHAGEPTG
;
A
#
# COMPACT_ATOMS: atom_id res chain seq x y z
N MET A 1 37.33 -20.89 -7.78
CA MET A 1 37.55 -20.39 -6.41
C MET A 1 38.87 -19.63 -6.42
N ALA A 2 38.82 -18.30 -6.45
CA ALA A 2 40.04 -17.51 -6.29
C ALA A 2 40.37 -17.46 -4.79
N SER A 3 41.50 -18.03 -4.42
CA SER A 3 42.07 -18.04 -3.08
C SER A 3 42.49 -16.63 -2.67
N GLY A 4 41.54 -15.82 -2.21
CA GLY A 4 41.83 -14.63 -1.42
C GLY A 4 42.12 -15.05 0.01
N SER A 5 43.18 -14.51 0.62
CA SER A 5 43.51 -14.74 2.02
C SER A 5 42.31 -14.38 2.92
N CYS A 6 41.66 -15.39 3.49
CA CYS A 6 40.55 -15.23 4.43
C CYS A 6 41.08 -14.55 5.70
N THR A 7 40.62 -13.33 6.00
CA THR A 7 41.06 -12.59 7.19
C THR A 7 40.58 -13.29 8.47
N LEU A 8 41.17 -12.97 9.62
CA LEU A 8 40.66 -13.46 10.91
C LEU A 8 39.18 -13.08 11.10
N SER A 9 38.78 -11.87 10.69
CA SER A 9 37.39 -11.43 10.76
C SER A 9 36.47 -12.27 9.87
N ASP A 10 36.91 -12.63 8.66
CA ASP A 10 36.13 -13.50 7.77
C ASP A 10 35.91 -14.86 8.42
N GLN A 11 36.95 -15.44 9.01
CA GLN A 11 36.88 -16.74 9.68
C GLN A 11 35.92 -16.71 10.88
N LEU A 12 35.97 -15.65 11.69
CA LEU A 12 35.05 -15.46 12.83
C LEU A 12 33.60 -15.31 12.37
N LEU A 13 33.34 -14.47 11.35
CA LEU A 13 31.99 -14.29 10.82
C LEU A 13 31.44 -15.58 10.21
N VAL A 14 32.25 -16.33 9.47
CA VAL A 14 31.88 -17.64 8.92
C VAL A 14 31.57 -18.63 10.05
N ALA A 15 32.37 -18.68 11.11
CA ALA A 15 32.10 -19.55 12.26
C ALA A 15 30.78 -19.19 12.96
N VAL A 16 30.48 -17.89 13.11
CA VAL A 16 29.19 -17.45 13.69
C VAL A 16 28.02 -17.76 12.73
N LEU A 17 28.19 -17.61 11.42
CA LEU A 17 27.17 -17.97 10.42
C LEU A 17 26.87 -19.47 10.42
N GLN A 18 27.88 -20.32 10.67
CA GLN A 18 27.70 -21.77 10.75
C GLN A 18 26.75 -22.21 11.87
N LEU A 19 26.52 -21.37 12.89
CA LEU A 19 25.51 -21.64 13.92
C LEU A 19 24.08 -21.70 13.34
N LEU A 20 23.82 -21.10 12.18
CA LEU A 20 22.54 -21.22 11.47
C LEU A 20 22.24 -22.66 11.03
N ASN A 21 23.25 -23.50 10.85
CA ASN A 21 23.06 -24.89 10.39
C ASN A 21 22.30 -25.74 11.41
N LYS A 22 22.34 -25.36 12.70
CA LYS A 22 21.71 -26.13 13.77
C LYS A 22 21.41 -25.29 15.01
N ASP A 23 22.44 -24.73 15.63
CA ASP A 23 22.37 -24.16 16.99
C ASP A 23 21.35 -23.04 17.13
N VAL A 24 21.21 -22.18 16.13
CA VAL A 24 20.27 -21.06 16.14
C VAL A 24 18.82 -21.55 16.22
N SER A 25 18.48 -22.62 15.49
CA SER A 25 17.13 -23.21 15.51
C SER A 25 16.82 -23.89 16.84
N GLU A 26 17.83 -24.50 17.50
CA GLU A 26 17.69 -25.17 18.79
C GLU A 26 17.62 -24.17 19.97
N HIS A 27 18.21 -22.98 19.80
CA HIS A 27 18.34 -21.96 20.85
C HIS A 27 17.53 -20.69 20.52
N GLY A 28 16.29 -20.86 20.07
CA GLY A 28 15.43 -19.76 19.60
C GLY A 28 15.22 -18.58 20.56
N ARG A 29 15.39 -18.76 21.87
CA ARG A 29 15.36 -17.65 22.84
C ARG A 29 16.52 -16.65 22.71
N HIS A 30 17.57 -17.00 21.96
CA HIS A 30 18.79 -16.21 21.76
C HIS A 30 18.88 -15.57 20.37
N LEU A 31 17.81 -15.64 19.56
CA LEU A 31 17.77 -15.10 18.20
C LEU A 31 18.11 -13.61 18.16
N THR A 32 17.53 -12.84 19.08
CA THR A 32 17.76 -11.39 19.16
C THR A 32 19.25 -11.09 19.34
N GLN A 33 19.95 -11.78 20.24
CA GLN A 33 21.39 -11.59 20.46
C GLN A 33 22.22 -12.04 19.26
N TYR A 34 21.85 -13.16 18.64
CA TYR A 34 22.53 -13.68 17.46
C TYR A 34 22.51 -12.67 16.30
N PHE A 35 21.33 -12.20 15.91
CA PHE A 35 21.21 -11.22 14.82
C PHE A 35 21.71 -9.82 15.22
N HIS A 36 21.66 -9.47 16.51
CA HIS A 36 22.20 -8.20 16.98
C HIS A 36 23.71 -8.09 16.79
N LEU A 37 24.47 -9.20 16.87
CA LEU A 37 25.91 -9.20 16.56
C LEU A 37 26.18 -8.67 15.14
N PHE A 38 25.44 -9.18 14.15
CA PHE A 38 25.56 -8.73 12.77
C PHE A 38 25.09 -7.29 12.59
N ASN A 39 24.06 -6.87 13.34
CA ASN A 39 23.56 -5.51 13.32
C ASN A 39 24.58 -4.50 13.87
N LEU A 40 25.24 -4.82 14.99
CA LEU A 40 26.33 -4.01 15.54
C LEU A 40 27.50 -3.93 14.56
N TYR A 41 27.87 -5.06 13.97
CA TYR A 41 28.98 -5.13 13.02
C TYR A 41 28.70 -4.31 11.75
N ALA A 42 27.51 -4.44 11.15
CA ALA A 42 27.09 -3.64 10.01
C ALA A 42 27.06 -2.13 10.31
N SER A 43 26.86 -1.75 11.57
CA SER A 43 26.81 -0.35 12.00
C SER A 43 28.19 0.31 12.18
N LEU A 44 29.29 -0.46 12.08
CA LEU A 44 30.65 0.08 12.21
C LEU A 44 31.06 0.93 11.01
N GLY A 45 30.64 0.56 9.79
CA GLY A 45 30.93 1.35 8.62
C GLY A 45 30.77 0.60 7.28
N PRO A 46 31.04 1.29 6.16
CA PRO A 46 31.03 0.71 4.83
C PRO A 46 31.92 -0.55 4.65
N PRO A 47 33.14 -0.64 5.23
CA PRO A 47 33.97 -1.83 5.09
C PRO A 47 33.30 -3.08 5.65
N GLU A 48 32.70 -2.98 6.83
CA GLU A 48 32.03 -4.09 7.52
C GLU A 48 30.76 -4.52 6.77
N LYS A 49 29.98 -3.56 6.25
CA LYS A 49 28.83 -3.85 5.37
C LYS A 49 29.27 -4.61 4.12
N LEU A 50 30.34 -4.15 3.46
CA LEU A 50 30.88 -4.80 2.27
C LEU A 50 31.36 -6.22 2.58
N GLN A 51 31.95 -6.46 3.74
CA GLN A 51 32.35 -7.80 4.17
C GLN A 51 31.15 -8.72 4.38
N LEU A 52 30.11 -8.28 5.09
CA LEU A 52 28.87 -9.05 5.26
C LEU A 52 28.18 -9.35 3.93
N LEU A 53 28.19 -8.40 2.99
CA LEU A 53 27.67 -8.60 1.64
C LEU A 53 28.47 -9.67 0.88
N LYS A 54 29.81 -9.63 0.94
CA LYS A 54 30.67 -10.64 0.30
C LYS A 54 30.52 -12.04 0.91
N LEU A 55 30.11 -12.13 2.17
CA LEU A 55 29.80 -13.38 2.87
C LEU A 55 28.36 -13.88 2.64
N ASN A 56 27.59 -13.23 1.76
CA ASN A 56 26.19 -13.57 1.43
C ASN A 56 25.24 -13.59 2.65
N VAL A 57 25.50 -12.75 3.65
CA VAL A 57 24.69 -12.68 4.88
C VAL A 57 23.24 -12.31 4.56
N VAL A 58 23.02 -11.42 3.59
CA VAL A 58 21.68 -11.01 3.15
C VAL A 58 20.87 -12.20 2.65
N GLU A 59 21.43 -13.00 1.74
CA GLU A 59 20.78 -14.19 1.19
C GLU A 59 20.44 -15.18 2.30
N MET A 60 21.41 -15.52 3.16
CA MET A 60 21.19 -16.45 4.27
C MET A 60 20.08 -15.98 5.20
N PHE A 61 20.05 -14.69 5.55
CA PHE A 61 19.07 -14.15 6.47
C PHE A 61 17.67 -14.10 5.86
N MET A 62 17.56 -13.75 4.58
CA MET A 62 16.28 -13.79 3.88
C MET A 62 15.72 -15.22 3.81
N LEU A 63 16.58 -16.21 3.56
CA LEU A 63 16.19 -17.62 3.57
C LEU A 63 15.78 -18.09 4.98
N VAL A 64 16.49 -17.69 6.03
CA VAL A 64 16.11 -17.98 7.42
C VAL A 64 14.74 -17.40 7.75
N ALA A 65 14.43 -16.17 7.33
CA ALA A 65 13.12 -15.56 7.52
C ALA A 65 11.97 -16.30 6.80
N LEU A 66 12.31 -17.02 5.72
CA LEU A 66 11.39 -17.88 4.96
C LEU A 66 11.36 -19.33 5.45
N ASP A 67 12.06 -19.67 6.54
CA ASP A 67 12.27 -21.05 7.00
C ASP A 67 12.96 -21.97 5.96
N GLU A 68 13.67 -21.36 5.01
CA GLU A 68 14.47 -22.00 3.96
C GLU A 68 15.98 -21.85 4.21
N GLY A 69 16.37 -21.48 5.43
CA GLY A 69 17.75 -21.30 5.85
C GLY A 69 18.58 -22.59 5.78
N PRO A 70 19.90 -22.50 6.02
CA PRO A 70 20.79 -23.65 5.91
C PRO A 70 20.59 -24.71 7.02
N GLY A 71 19.90 -24.36 8.11
CA GLY A 71 19.49 -25.27 9.17
C GLY A 71 17.97 -25.45 9.26
N PRO A 72 17.49 -26.19 10.27
CA PRO A 72 16.05 -26.39 10.49
C PRO A 72 15.29 -25.08 10.67
N ALA A 73 14.02 -25.07 10.28
CA ALA A 73 13.09 -23.98 10.55
C ALA A 73 13.05 -23.62 12.04
N ILE A 74 12.92 -22.33 12.34
CA ILE A 74 12.91 -21.83 13.72
C ILE A 74 11.53 -22.10 14.33
N LYS A 75 11.43 -23.13 15.16
CA LYS A 75 10.15 -23.55 15.79
C LYS A 75 9.79 -22.79 17.07
N TYR A 76 10.58 -21.78 17.45
CA TYR A 76 10.37 -21.04 18.69
C TYR A 76 9.16 -20.12 18.57
N GLN A 77 8.20 -20.27 19.48
CA GLN A 77 6.90 -19.58 19.43
C GLN A 77 7.01 -18.04 19.50
N TYR A 78 8.09 -17.52 20.09
CA TYR A 78 8.34 -16.08 20.25
C TYR A 78 9.59 -15.66 19.47
N ALA A 79 9.77 -16.22 18.26
CA ALA A 79 10.91 -15.88 17.42
C ALA A 79 10.89 -14.39 17.03
N GLU A 80 11.81 -13.61 17.59
CA GLU A 80 11.98 -12.19 17.26
C GLU A 80 13.05 -12.01 16.18
N LEU A 81 12.60 -11.90 14.92
CA LEU A 81 13.49 -11.68 13.77
C LEU A 81 13.74 -10.19 13.46
N GLY A 82 13.33 -9.27 14.34
CA GLY A 82 13.47 -7.83 14.10
C GLY A 82 14.89 -7.41 13.73
N ARG A 83 15.91 -7.90 14.46
CA ARG A 83 17.33 -7.60 14.18
C ARG A 83 17.81 -8.20 12.85
N LEU A 84 17.27 -9.34 12.42
CA LEU A 84 17.54 -9.92 11.10
C LEU A 84 17.09 -8.95 10.01
N TYR A 85 15.84 -8.46 10.08
CA TYR A 85 15.31 -7.52 9.09
C TYR A 85 16.06 -6.20 9.05
N GLN A 86 16.56 -5.72 10.21
CA GLN A 86 17.41 -4.53 10.27
C GLN A 86 18.74 -4.72 9.51
N VAL A 87 19.42 -5.85 9.71
CA VAL A 87 20.66 -6.17 8.98
C VAL A 87 20.39 -6.24 7.48
N VAL A 88 19.34 -6.96 7.08
CA VAL A 88 18.95 -7.08 5.66
C VAL A 88 18.69 -5.69 5.04
N SER A 89 17.93 -4.83 5.73
CA SER A 89 17.66 -3.46 5.28
C SER A 89 18.93 -2.65 5.07
N GLN A 90 19.82 -2.61 6.08
CA GLN A 90 21.06 -1.83 6.00
C GLN A 90 21.98 -2.27 4.86
N LEU A 91 22.14 -3.59 4.69
CA LEU A 91 23.01 -4.15 3.67
C LEU A 91 22.45 -3.94 2.25
N ILE A 92 21.15 -4.17 2.03
CA ILE A 92 20.53 -3.96 0.72
C ILE A 92 20.56 -2.48 0.31
N ARG A 93 20.30 -1.56 1.24
CA ARG A 93 20.34 -0.10 0.96
C ARG A 93 21.76 0.42 0.67
N SER A 94 22.77 -0.40 0.90
CA SER A 94 24.16 -0.13 0.56
C SER A 94 24.57 -0.72 -0.80
N CYS A 95 23.66 -1.41 -1.50
CA CYS A 95 23.92 -2.05 -2.80
C CYS A 95 23.41 -1.21 -3.98
N ASP A 96 23.96 -1.44 -5.17
CA ASP A 96 23.43 -0.91 -6.43
C ASP A 96 22.23 -1.77 -6.88
N VAL A 97 21.08 -1.13 -7.03
CA VAL A 97 19.81 -1.73 -7.50
C VAL A 97 19.30 -1.09 -8.79
N SER A 98 20.12 -0.28 -9.47
CA SER A 98 19.77 0.47 -10.69
C SER A 98 19.12 -0.40 -11.78
N GLN A 99 19.54 -1.66 -11.90
CA GLN A 99 18.97 -2.65 -12.83
C GLN A 99 17.50 -3.02 -12.56
N LYS A 100 16.95 -2.60 -11.41
CA LYS A 100 15.55 -2.78 -11.04
C LYS A 100 14.75 -1.48 -11.13
N GLN A 101 15.39 -0.39 -11.52
CA GLN A 101 14.78 0.92 -11.62
C GLN A 101 14.39 1.23 -13.07
N GLN A 102 13.22 1.79 -13.23
CA GLN A 102 12.61 2.16 -14.49
C GLN A 102 11.73 3.38 -14.24
N SER A 103 11.87 4.43 -15.06
CA SER A 103 10.95 5.57 -15.00
C SER A 103 9.58 5.24 -15.58
N SER A 104 8.54 5.87 -15.04
CA SER A 104 7.20 5.83 -15.64
C SER A 104 7.14 6.61 -16.96
N GLN A 105 8.07 7.53 -17.18
CA GLN A 105 8.15 8.34 -18.39
C GLN A 105 8.98 7.61 -19.45
N PRO A 106 8.43 7.38 -20.67
CA PRO A 106 9.16 6.74 -21.75
C PRO A 106 10.47 7.48 -22.06
N ASN A 107 11.55 6.75 -22.32
CA ASN A 107 12.87 7.27 -22.68
C ASN A 107 13.51 8.21 -21.64
N THR A 108 13.04 8.19 -20.40
CA THR A 108 13.60 8.98 -19.30
C THR A 108 14.37 8.08 -18.34
N ALA A 109 15.55 8.52 -17.92
CA ALA A 109 16.32 7.78 -16.93
C ALA A 109 15.63 7.82 -15.55
N PRO A 110 15.70 6.73 -14.76
CA PRO A 110 15.18 6.75 -13.38
C PRO A 110 15.79 7.86 -12.55
N LEU A 111 14.99 8.44 -11.64
CA LEU A 111 15.47 9.41 -10.67
C LEU A 111 16.48 8.75 -9.70
N PRO A 112 17.52 9.49 -9.25
CA PRO A 112 18.43 9.01 -8.21
C PRO A 112 17.65 8.62 -6.94
N ASN A 113 18.03 7.50 -6.32
CA ASN A 113 17.32 6.96 -5.17
C ASN A 113 17.75 7.65 -3.86
N PRO A 114 16.90 8.46 -3.20
CA PRO A 114 17.27 9.16 -1.98
C PRO A 114 17.19 8.27 -0.72
N HIS A 115 16.79 7.00 -0.86
CA HIS A 115 16.56 6.09 0.25
C HIS A 115 17.71 5.10 0.49
N GLY A 116 18.85 5.30 -0.16
CA GLY A 116 20.07 4.54 0.09
C GLY A 116 20.60 4.70 1.52
N ASP A 117 21.68 4.00 1.83
CA ASP A 117 22.34 4.15 3.13
C ASP A 117 23.10 5.48 3.21
N PRO A 118 22.79 6.38 4.16
CA PRO A 118 23.43 7.70 4.23
C PRO A 118 24.92 7.61 4.60
N ALA A 119 25.40 6.49 5.15
CA ALA A 119 26.82 6.27 5.43
C ALA A 119 27.61 5.85 4.17
N CYS A 120 26.92 5.54 3.06
CA CYS A 120 27.52 5.13 1.81
C CYS A 120 27.29 6.22 0.76
N ALA A 121 28.33 6.99 0.43
CA ALA A 121 28.25 8.01 -0.61
C ALA A 121 27.95 7.42 -2.00
N GLU A 122 28.45 6.22 -2.26
CA GLU A 122 28.20 5.43 -3.45
C GLU A 122 27.82 4.00 -3.05
N PRO A 123 27.09 3.27 -3.90
CA PRO A 123 26.81 1.86 -3.68
C PRO A 123 28.09 1.03 -3.53
N LEU A 124 28.13 0.14 -2.54
CA LEU A 124 29.34 -0.64 -2.21
C LEU A 124 29.62 -1.76 -3.22
N MET A 125 28.55 -2.35 -3.77
CA MET A 125 28.59 -3.37 -4.81
C MET A 125 27.21 -3.56 -5.44
N PRO A 126 27.11 -4.16 -6.64
CA PRO A 126 25.84 -4.63 -7.17
C PRO A 126 25.16 -5.63 -6.22
N ILE A 127 23.84 -5.53 -6.11
CA ILE A 127 23.06 -6.50 -5.34
C ILE A 127 23.26 -7.93 -5.87
N GLN A 128 23.40 -8.90 -4.98
CA GLN A 128 23.67 -10.29 -5.35
C GLN A 128 22.47 -10.89 -6.12
N PRO A 129 22.69 -11.71 -7.17
CA PRO A 129 21.60 -12.28 -7.97
C PRO A 129 20.58 -13.09 -7.16
N LYS A 130 21.03 -13.86 -6.16
CA LYS A 130 20.14 -14.64 -5.30
C LYS A 130 19.29 -13.79 -4.37
N VAL A 131 19.86 -12.69 -3.86
CA VAL A 131 19.10 -11.68 -3.11
C VAL A 131 18.02 -11.06 -3.99
N VAL A 132 18.35 -10.77 -5.26
CA VAL A 132 17.38 -10.27 -6.24
C VAL A 132 16.25 -11.26 -6.49
N GLU A 133 16.57 -12.55 -6.70
CA GLU A 133 15.56 -13.60 -6.91
C GLU A 133 14.60 -13.70 -5.73
N ILE A 134 15.09 -13.62 -4.49
CA ILE A 134 14.23 -13.70 -3.30
C ILE A 134 13.43 -12.41 -3.12
N LEU A 135 14.10 -11.25 -3.14
CA LEU A 135 13.48 -9.96 -2.81
C LEU A 135 12.46 -9.52 -3.86
N TYR A 136 12.85 -9.56 -5.14
CA TYR A 136 12.03 -9.07 -6.25
C TYR A 136 11.25 -10.17 -6.97
N GLY A 137 11.66 -11.43 -6.81
CA GLY A 137 11.03 -12.57 -7.50
C GLY A 137 10.03 -13.35 -6.64
N ARG A 138 10.03 -13.19 -5.31
CA ARG A 138 9.13 -13.95 -4.42
C ARG A 138 8.27 -13.01 -3.57
N ALA A 139 6.99 -12.90 -3.93
CA ALA A 139 6.00 -12.17 -3.15
C ALA A 139 5.90 -12.67 -1.68
N THR A 140 6.19 -13.94 -1.44
CA THR A 140 6.22 -14.53 -0.09
C THR A 140 7.21 -13.85 0.85
N TYR A 141 8.37 -13.39 0.36
CA TYR A 141 9.31 -12.64 1.18
C TYR A 141 8.77 -11.25 1.53
N VAL A 142 8.20 -10.55 0.55
CA VAL A 142 7.57 -9.24 0.75
C VAL A 142 6.43 -9.33 1.77
N LYS A 143 5.57 -10.35 1.62
CA LYS A 143 4.52 -10.67 2.59
C LYS A 143 5.10 -10.88 3.99
N LYS A 144 6.14 -11.71 4.10
CA LYS A 144 6.77 -12.06 5.38
C LYS A 144 7.32 -10.84 6.11
N ILE A 145 8.02 -9.93 5.42
CA ILE A 145 8.55 -8.71 6.06
C ILE A 145 7.43 -7.73 6.46
N ILE A 146 6.33 -7.67 5.70
CA ILE A 146 5.16 -6.84 6.02
C ILE A 146 4.44 -7.40 7.25
N GLU A 147 4.26 -8.72 7.35
CA GLU A 147 3.59 -9.35 8.50
C GLU A 147 4.45 -9.26 9.77
N ASP A 148 5.72 -9.63 9.69
CA ASP A 148 6.59 -9.74 10.87
C ASP A 148 7.15 -8.38 11.35
N ALA A 149 7.27 -7.39 10.45
CA ALA A 149 8.05 -6.18 10.72
C ALA A 149 7.44 -4.87 10.16
N ASN A 150 6.12 -4.80 9.99
CA ASN A 150 5.40 -3.59 9.52
C ASN A 150 5.68 -2.32 10.33
N SER A 151 5.95 -2.45 11.64
CA SER A 151 6.16 -1.32 12.55
C SER A 151 7.63 -0.89 12.64
N SER A 152 8.54 -1.60 11.95
CA SER A 152 9.97 -1.33 11.99
C SER A 152 10.36 -0.21 11.01
N GLU A 153 11.10 0.78 11.51
CA GLU A 153 11.63 1.88 10.68
C GLU A 153 12.56 1.35 9.57
N ASP A 154 13.34 0.30 9.84
CA ASP A 154 14.24 -0.31 8.85
C ASP A 154 13.47 -1.02 7.73
N THR A 155 12.29 -1.59 8.04
CA THR A 155 11.41 -2.18 7.02
C THR A 155 10.84 -1.09 6.11
N VAL A 156 10.38 0.03 6.69
CA VAL A 156 9.92 1.20 5.92
C VAL A 156 11.04 1.70 5.00
N LYS A 157 12.27 1.86 5.51
CA LYS A 157 13.43 2.30 4.72
C LYS A 157 13.75 1.32 3.58
N LEU A 158 13.75 0.02 3.85
CA LEU A 158 14.00 -1.01 2.84
C LEU A 158 12.96 -0.96 1.72
N LEU A 159 11.67 -0.93 2.09
CA LEU A 159 10.58 -0.90 1.13
C LEU A 159 10.60 0.38 0.30
N LYS A 160 10.84 1.54 0.92
CA LYS A 160 11.03 2.80 0.20
C LYS A 160 12.18 2.74 -0.81
N PHE A 161 13.32 2.22 -0.39
CA PHE A 161 14.48 2.05 -1.26
C PHE A 161 14.18 1.14 -2.46
N CYS A 162 13.50 0.01 -2.24
CA CYS A 162 13.24 -0.95 -3.30
C CYS A 162 12.06 -0.57 -4.21
N CYS A 163 11.11 0.24 -3.71
CA CYS A 163 9.97 0.75 -4.49
C CYS A 163 10.33 1.96 -5.36
N TRP A 164 11.37 2.73 -4.99
CA TRP A 164 11.77 3.94 -5.70
C TRP A 164 12.13 3.65 -7.16
N GLU A 165 11.37 4.28 -8.06
CA GLU A 165 11.48 4.08 -9.51
C GLU A 165 11.32 2.60 -9.91
N ASN A 166 10.53 1.81 -9.19
CA ASN A 166 10.39 0.37 -9.45
C ASN A 166 8.91 -0.05 -9.46
N PRO A 167 8.26 -0.14 -10.64
CA PRO A 167 6.84 -0.43 -10.73
C PRO A 167 6.48 -1.85 -10.28
N LEU A 168 7.31 -2.84 -10.60
CA LEU A 168 7.02 -4.25 -10.30
C LEU A 168 7.06 -4.52 -8.79
N PHE A 169 8.11 -4.02 -8.12
CA PHE A 169 8.22 -4.17 -6.68
C PHE A 169 7.16 -3.33 -5.95
N SER A 170 6.92 -2.10 -6.40
CA SER A 170 5.84 -1.25 -5.86
C SER A 170 4.48 -1.96 -5.95
N SER A 171 4.17 -2.60 -7.08
CA SER A 171 2.91 -3.35 -7.25
C SER A 171 2.81 -4.51 -6.28
N THR A 172 3.89 -5.26 -6.06
CA THR A 172 3.92 -6.39 -5.12
C THR A 172 3.68 -5.91 -3.69
N VAL A 173 4.37 -4.84 -3.26
CA VAL A 173 4.20 -4.25 -1.93
C VAL A 173 2.79 -3.72 -1.73
N LEU A 174 2.24 -3.00 -2.71
CA LEU A 174 0.85 -2.52 -2.64
C LEU A 174 -0.15 -3.68 -2.58
N SER A 175 0.08 -4.76 -3.33
CA SER A 175 -0.80 -5.91 -3.36
C SER A 175 -0.89 -6.60 -1.99
N GLU A 176 0.26 -6.78 -1.33
CA GLU A 176 0.32 -7.35 0.02
C GLU A 176 -0.25 -6.40 1.09
N LEU A 177 0.02 -5.09 1.00
CA LEU A 177 -0.54 -4.11 1.95
C LEU A 177 -2.07 -4.02 1.85
N LEU A 178 -2.61 -3.94 0.63
CA LEU A 178 -4.07 -3.91 0.41
C LEU A 178 -4.72 -5.20 0.92
N TRP A 179 -4.06 -6.35 0.75
CA TRP A 179 -4.52 -7.62 1.33
C TRP A 179 -4.61 -7.57 2.85
N GLN A 180 -3.54 -7.13 3.53
CA GLN A 180 -3.53 -7.01 4.99
C GLN A 180 -4.61 -6.01 5.47
N ILE A 181 -4.75 -4.87 4.78
CA ILE A 181 -5.77 -3.87 5.11
C ILE A 181 -7.19 -4.40 4.93
N ALA A 182 -7.41 -5.29 3.96
CA ALA A 182 -8.71 -5.90 3.70
C ALA A 182 -9.09 -6.98 4.73
N TYR A 183 -8.12 -7.76 5.21
CA TYR A 183 -8.41 -9.03 5.91
C TYR A 183 -7.86 -9.15 7.34
N SER A 184 -6.84 -8.39 7.74
CA SER A 184 -6.25 -8.50 9.08
C SER A 184 -7.18 -7.96 10.16
N TYR A 185 -6.97 -8.31 11.43
CA TYR A 185 -7.83 -7.84 12.50
C TYR A 185 -7.82 -6.32 12.62
N THR A 186 -8.98 -5.74 12.91
CA THR A 186 -9.17 -4.28 12.89
C THR A 186 -8.22 -3.53 13.82
N TYR A 187 -7.83 -4.14 14.95
CA TYR A 187 -6.89 -3.55 15.92
C TYR A 187 -5.41 -3.65 15.51
N GLU A 188 -5.10 -4.38 14.43
CA GLU A 188 -3.75 -4.55 13.86
C GLU A 188 -3.57 -3.78 12.55
N LEU A 189 -4.60 -3.03 12.08
CA LEU A 189 -4.56 -2.39 10.76
C LEU A 189 -3.63 -1.19 10.69
N ARG A 190 -3.45 -0.48 11.80
CA ARG A 190 -2.73 0.79 11.81
C ARG A 190 -1.31 0.67 11.22
N PRO A 191 -0.45 -0.28 11.63
CA PRO A 191 0.86 -0.45 11.01
C PRO A 191 0.83 -0.65 9.48
N TYR A 192 -0.15 -1.40 8.96
CA TYR A 192 -0.30 -1.60 7.51
C TYR A 192 -0.72 -0.33 6.78
N LEU A 193 -1.62 0.46 7.36
CA LEU A 193 -2.06 1.74 6.80
C LEU A 193 -0.96 2.80 6.86
N ASP A 194 -0.19 2.85 7.95
CA ASP A 194 0.97 3.74 8.10
C ASP A 194 2.06 3.37 7.06
N LEU A 195 2.31 2.08 6.86
CA LEU A 195 3.25 1.60 5.85
C LEU A 195 2.76 1.86 4.41
N LEU A 196 1.46 1.67 4.14
CA LEU A 196 0.86 2.05 2.87
C LEU A 196 1.06 3.55 2.59
N LEU A 197 0.74 4.40 3.55
CA LEU A 197 0.93 5.86 3.41
C LEU A 197 2.39 6.20 3.06
N HIS A 198 3.37 5.54 3.68
CA HIS A 198 4.78 5.72 3.30
C HIS A 198 5.08 5.36 1.84
N MET A 199 4.44 4.34 1.27
CA MET A 199 4.61 3.96 -0.15
C MET A 199 3.92 4.96 -1.09
N LEU A 200 2.77 5.50 -0.68
CA LEU A 200 2.02 6.48 -1.49
C LEU A 200 2.69 7.86 -1.50
N LEU A 201 3.45 8.20 -0.45
CA LEU A 201 4.22 9.44 -0.34
C LEU A 201 5.61 9.39 -0.99
N LEU A 202 5.99 8.27 -1.61
CA LEU A 202 7.21 8.23 -2.42
C LEU A 202 7.06 9.17 -3.61
N ASP A 203 7.89 10.20 -3.68
CA ASP A 203 7.84 11.27 -4.68
C ASP A 203 8.76 10.98 -5.87
N ASP A 204 8.46 9.87 -6.55
CA ASP A 204 9.14 9.44 -7.77
C ASP A 204 8.17 9.49 -8.97
N SER A 205 8.64 9.11 -10.16
CA SER A 205 7.82 9.13 -11.37
C SER A 205 6.60 8.18 -11.32
N TRP A 206 6.54 7.23 -10.39
CA TRP A 206 5.46 6.26 -10.21
C TRP A 206 4.45 6.64 -9.12
N GLN A 207 4.61 7.78 -8.44
CA GLN A 207 3.73 8.20 -7.33
C GLN A 207 2.25 8.15 -7.69
N ASN A 208 1.87 8.76 -8.82
CA ASN A 208 0.48 8.76 -9.28
C ASN A 208 -0.06 7.35 -9.53
N HIS A 209 0.74 6.44 -10.08
CA HIS A 209 0.32 5.05 -10.30
C HIS A 209 0.08 4.33 -8.97
N ARG A 210 0.96 4.53 -7.98
CA ARG A 210 0.79 3.95 -6.63
C ARG A 210 -0.49 4.46 -5.96
N ILE A 211 -0.73 5.77 -6.00
CA ILE A 211 -1.94 6.39 -5.44
C ILE A 211 -3.19 5.84 -6.13
N HIS A 212 -3.21 5.85 -7.46
CA HIS A 212 -4.35 5.33 -8.23
C HIS A 212 -4.67 3.88 -7.85
N ASN A 213 -3.66 3.01 -7.83
CA ASN A 213 -3.84 1.58 -7.54
C ASN A 213 -4.24 1.33 -6.08
N ALA A 214 -3.75 2.11 -5.12
CA ALA A 214 -4.19 1.98 -3.74
C ALA A 214 -5.65 2.42 -3.55
N LEU A 215 -6.07 3.48 -4.25
CA LEU A 215 -7.44 3.99 -4.15
C LEU A 215 -8.46 3.10 -4.88
N LYS A 216 -8.18 2.72 -6.14
CA LYS A 216 -9.11 1.97 -7.01
C LYS A 216 -8.88 0.46 -7.04
N GLY A 217 -7.75 -0.01 -6.52
CA GLY A 217 -7.33 -1.40 -6.64
C GLY A 217 -6.37 -1.63 -7.81
N ILE A 218 -5.74 -2.80 -7.78
CA ILE A 218 -4.90 -3.34 -8.84
C ILE A 218 -5.80 -4.27 -9.68
N PRO A 219 -5.99 -3.99 -10.99
CA PRO A 219 -6.83 -4.80 -11.85
C PRO A 219 -6.51 -6.29 -11.74
N ASP A 220 -7.55 -7.12 -11.62
CA ASP A 220 -7.48 -8.59 -11.52
C ASP A 220 -6.67 -9.17 -10.34
N ASP A 221 -6.13 -8.34 -9.43
CA ASP A 221 -5.31 -8.79 -8.30
C ASP A 221 -5.87 -8.37 -6.94
N ARG A 222 -6.13 -7.06 -6.73
CA ARG A 222 -6.51 -6.52 -5.43
C ARG A 222 -7.55 -5.41 -5.51
N GLU A 223 -8.51 -5.45 -4.60
CA GLU A 223 -9.43 -4.35 -4.35
C GLU A 223 -8.72 -3.14 -3.73
N GLY A 224 -9.22 -1.94 -4.03
CA GLY A 224 -8.71 -0.70 -3.47
C GLY A 224 -9.27 -0.35 -2.10
N LEU A 225 -8.80 0.77 -1.54
CA LEU A 225 -9.32 1.31 -0.30
C LEU A 225 -10.82 1.65 -0.39
N PHE A 226 -11.30 2.19 -1.53
CA PHE A 226 -12.72 2.49 -1.70
C PHE A 226 -13.60 1.25 -1.66
N ASP A 227 -13.17 0.15 -2.30
CA ASP A 227 -13.90 -1.12 -2.27
C ASP A 227 -13.86 -1.74 -0.86
N THR A 228 -12.72 -1.61 -0.18
CA THR A 228 -12.58 -2.03 1.22
C THR A 228 -13.53 -1.29 2.14
N ILE A 229 -13.66 0.04 2.00
CA ILE A 229 -14.64 0.86 2.74
C ILE A 229 -16.06 0.37 2.44
N GLN A 230 -16.42 0.23 1.16
CA GLN A 230 -17.75 -0.19 0.73
C GLN A 230 -18.14 -1.56 1.29
N ARG A 231 -17.23 -2.55 1.26
CA ARG A 231 -17.46 -3.88 1.82
C ARG A 231 -17.60 -3.85 3.34
N SER A 232 -16.80 -3.03 4.02
CA SER A 232 -16.68 -3.03 5.47
C SER A 232 -17.77 -2.23 6.19
N LYS A 233 -18.48 -1.36 5.47
CA LYS A 233 -19.37 -0.33 6.03
C LYS A 233 -20.48 -0.81 6.97
N ASN A 234 -20.91 -2.07 6.88
CA ASN A 234 -22.03 -2.60 7.69
C ASN A 234 -21.58 -3.39 8.94
N HIS A 235 -20.46 -4.11 8.83
CA HIS A 235 -20.02 -5.09 9.85
C HIS A 235 -18.62 -4.83 10.41
N TYR A 236 -17.84 -3.98 9.74
CA TYR A 236 -16.47 -3.65 10.10
C TYR A 236 -16.24 -2.14 9.98
N GLN A 237 -17.12 -1.34 10.58
CA GLN A 237 -17.12 0.13 10.43
C GLN A 237 -15.79 0.76 10.84
N LYS A 238 -15.12 0.20 11.84
CA LYS A 238 -13.78 0.64 12.25
C LYS A 238 -12.71 0.44 11.17
N ARG A 239 -12.79 -0.62 10.34
CA ARG A 239 -11.90 -0.80 9.17
C ARG A 239 -12.15 0.28 8.13
N ALA A 240 -13.42 0.50 7.79
CA ALA A 240 -13.82 1.57 6.86
C ALA A 240 -13.34 2.94 7.35
N TYR A 241 -13.57 3.27 8.63
CA TYR A 241 -13.07 4.49 9.27
C TYR A 241 -11.55 4.62 9.19
N GLN A 242 -10.79 3.56 9.50
CA GLN A 242 -9.33 3.61 9.44
C GLN A 242 -8.81 3.82 8.00
N CYS A 243 -9.46 3.23 7.00
CA CYS A 243 -9.17 3.51 5.59
C CYS A 243 -9.42 4.99 5.25
N ILE A 244 -10.58 5.54 5.65
CA ILE A 244 -10.88 6.97 5.45
C ILE A 244 -9.86 7.85 6.17
N LYS A 245 -9.47 7.52 7.40
CA LYS A 245 -8.46 8.26 8.16
C LYS A 245 -7.09 8.26 7.46
N CYS A 246 -6.67 7.12 6.89
CA CYS A 246 -5.47 7.04 6.07
C CYS A 246 -5.58 7.91 4.80
N MET A 247 -6.74 7.91 4.14
CA MET A 247 -6.99 8.74 2.95
C MET A 247 -7.03 10.23 3.27
N VAL A 248 -7.59 10.64 4.41
CA VAL A 248 -7.48 12.03 4.91
C VAL A 248 -6.00 12.40 5.05
N ALA A 249 -5.19 11.55 5.69
CA ALA A 249 -3.76 11.83 5.85
C ALA A 249 -3.04 11.95 4.48
N LEU A 250 -3.34 11.05 3.54
CA LEU A 250 -2.82 11.09 2.18
C LEU A 250 -3.19 12.39 1.47
N PHE A 251 -4.47 12.72 1.39
CA PHE A 251 -4.93 13.92 0.71
C PHE A 251 -4.46 15.19 1.41
N SER A 252 -4.32 15.23 2.74
CA SER A 252 -3.78 16.41 3.43
C SER A 252 -2.29 16.65 3.19
N SER A 253 -1.51 15.62 2.83
CA SER A 253 -0.05 15.68 2.78
C SER A 253 0.59 15.43 1.40
N CYS A 254 -0.20 14.99 0.42
CA CYS A 254 0.27 14.65 -0.92
C CYS A 254 -0.43 15.50 -2.00
N PRO A 255 0.25 16.51 -2.58
CA PRO A 255 -0.31 17.32 -3.65
C PRO A 255 -0.78 16.50 -4.86
N ALA A 256 -0.04 15.45 -5.24
CA ALA A 256 -0.44 14.56 -6.33
C ALA A 256 -1.76 13.83 -6.03
N ALA A 257 -1.96 13.37 -4.79
CA ALA A 257 -3.20 12.73 -4.38
C ALA A 257 -4.38 13.71 -4.38
N GLN A 258 -4.18 14.96 -3.92
CA GLN A 258 -5.21 16.01 -4.02
C GLN A 258 -5.58 16.27 -5.47
N GLN A 259 -4.59 16.51 -6.33
CA GLN A 259 -4.82 16.77 -7.74
C GLN A 259 -5.57 15.61 -8.40
N MET A 260 -5.23 14.37 -8.07
CA MET A 260 -5.92 13.19 -8.56
C MET A 260 -7.38 13.13 -8.08
N LEU A 261 -7.65 13.46 -6.82
CA LEU A 261 -9.00 13.52 -6.26
C LEU A 261 -9.87 14.58 -6.97
N HIS A 262 -9.33 15.77 -7.22
CA HIS A 262 -10.05 16.86 -7.87
C HIS A 262 -10.26 16.63 -9.39
N SER A 263 -9.30 16.00 -10.07
CA SER A 263 -9.36 15.81 -11.53
C SER A 263 -10.15 14.58 -11.97
N ASN A 264 -10.43 13.64 -11.08
CA ASN A 264 -11.09 12.37 -11.41
C ASN A 264 -12.50 12.29 -10.81
N GLY A 265 -13.53 12.50 -11.64
CA GLY A 265 -14.94 12.51 -11.18
C GLY A 265 -15.40 11.23 -10.49
N ASP A 266 -14.85 10.06 -10.82
CA ASP A 266 -15.15 8.80 -10.12
C ASP A 266 -14.56 8.79 -8.71
N LEU A 267 -13.31 9.27 -8.54
CA LEU A 267 -12.68 9.39 -7.23
C LEU A 267 -13.39 10.43 -6.37
N LYS A 268 -13.73 11.60 -6.94
CA LYS A 268 -14.54 12.63 -6.26
C LYS A 268 -15.83 12.02 -5.70
N ARG A 269 -16.61 11.35 -6.54
CA ARG A 269 -17.88 10.72 -6.13
C ARG A 269 -17.68 9.67 -5.02
N LYS A 270 -16.69 8.80 -5.15
CA LYS A 270 -16.39 7.76 -4.14
C LYS A 270 -15.92 8.36 -2.82
N TRP A 271 -15.13 9.43 -2.88
CA TRP A 271 -14.70 10.18 -1.70
C TRP A 271 -15.87 10.84 -0.99
N THR A 272 -16.67 11.63 -1.70
CA THR A 272 -17.87 12.27 -1.13
C THR A 272 -18.78 11.24 -0.48
N TRP A 273 -19.05 10.12 -1.16
CA TRP A 273 -19.84 9.04 -0.60
C TRP A 273 -19.24 8.45 0.70
N ALA A 274 -17.91 8.27 0.76
CA ALA A 274 -17.25 7.76 1.96
C ALA A 274 -17.31 8.76 3.13
N VAL A 275 -17.21 10.06 2.84
CA VAL A 275 -17.35 11.14 3.84
C VAL A 275 -18.78 11.20 4.37
N ASP A 276 -19.79 11.17 3.49
CA ASP A 276 -21.20 11.14 3.86
C ASP A 276 -21.53 9.90 4.70
N TRP A 277 -21.02 8.73 4.31
CA TRP A 277 -21.18 7.51 5.10
C TRP A 277 -20.56 7.65 6.50
N LEU A 278 -19.36 8.23 6.61
CA LEU A 278 -18.71 8.42 7.91
C LEU A 278 -19.53 9.37 8.80
N ASN A 279 -20.08 10.45 8.22
CA ASN A 279 -20.98 11.35 8.92
C ASN A 279 -22.22 10.60 9.44
N ASP A 280 -22.92 9.88 8.57
CA ASP A 280 -24.12 9.14 8.92
C ASP A 280 -23.86 8.06 9.99
N GLU A 281 -22.76 7.31 9.88
CA GLU A 281 -22.42 6.27 10.84
C GLU A 281 -22.01 6.87 12.19
N LEU A 282 -21.30 8.01 12.20
CA LEU A 282 -21.02 8.74 13.44
C LEU A 282 -22.30 9.33 14.02
N ASP A 283 -23.28 9.76 13.21
CA ASP A 283 -24.56 10.29 13.68
C ASP A 283 -25.62 9.26 14.02
N ARG A 284 -25.38 8.00 13.67
CA ARG A 284 -26.19 6.87 14.11
C ARG A 284 -26.21 6.82 15.64
N ARG A 285 -27.41 6.80 16.22
CA ARG A 285 -27.58 6.59 17.67
C ARG A 285 -27.33 5.11 17.98
N PRO A 286 -26.51 4.77 19.00
CA PRO A 286 -26.43 3.39 19.46
C PRO A 286 -27.82 2.91 19.88
N TYR A 287 -28.26 1.75 19.39
CA TYR A 287 -29.55 1.16 19.77
C TYR A 287 -29.70 1.01 21.30
N ALA A 288 -28.59 0.90 22.04
CA ALA A 288 -28.58 0.87 23.51
C ALA A 288 -28.94 2.21 24.18
N ALA A 289 -28.76 3.34 23.52
CA ALA A 289 -29.08 4.67 24.07
C ALA A 289 -30.58 5.02 23.94
N ALA A 290 -31.36 4.28 23.14
CA ALA A 290 -32.80 4.47 23.03
C ALA A 290 -33.57 3.96 24.27
N ASN A 291 -32.95 3.13 25.12
CA ASN A 291 -33.57 2.57 26.33
C ASN A 291 -33.08 3.19 27.65
N GLN A 292 -32.21 4.21 27.61
CA GLN A 292 -31.79 4.93 28.81
C GLN A 292 -32.51 6.28 28.91
N GLN A 293 -33.80 6.22 29.20
CA GLN A 293 -34.66 7.38 29.41
C GLN A 293 -34.52 7.99 30.81
N TYR A 294 -33.59 7.51 31.64
CA TYR A 294 -33.33 8.04 32.98
C TYR A 294 -31.85 7.97 33.35
N GLY A 295 -31.24 9.14 33.56
CA GLY A 295 -30.46 9.41 34.78
C GLY A 295 -28.95 9.17 34.77
N PHE A 296 -28.22 10.28 34.90
CA PHE A 296 -27.00 10.45 35.70
C PHE A 296 -25.77 9.58 35.38
N SER A 297 -24.82 10.14 34.62
CA SER A 297 -23.45 10.40 35.08
C SER A 297 -22.63 11.06 33.96
N ASN A 298 -22.29 12.33 34.14
CA ASN A 298 -21.49 13.15 33.22
C ASN A 298 -19.98 12.85 33.30
N TRP A 299 -19.62 11.63 33.68
CA TRP A 299 -18.24 11.12 33.65
C TRP A 299 -18.24 9.86 32.79
N SER A 300 -18.26 10.07 31.47
CA SER A 300 -17.86 9.01 30.55
C SER A 300 -16.33 8.95 30.57
N PRO A 301 -15.70 7.78 30.76
CA PRO A 301 -14.28 7.62 30.46
C PRO A 301 -14.02 8.15 29.05
N PRO A 302 -12.84 8.73 28.75
CA PRO A 302 -12.53 9.16 27.40
C PRO A 302 -12.82 8.01 26.43
N ALA A 303 -13.63 8.28 25.40
CA ALA A 303 -14.02 7.29 24.40
C ALA A 303 -12.78 6.54 23.92
N GLN A 304 -12.83 5.21 23.89
CA GLN A 304 -11.67 4.41 23.55
C GLN A 304 -11.32 4.64 22.07
N SER A 305 -10.04 4.55 21.71
CA SER A 305 -9.64 4.78 20.31
C SER A 305 -10.30 3.77 19.38
N ASN A 306 -10.88 4.25 18.28
CA ASN A 306 -11.47 3.41 17.24
C ASN A 306 -10.44 2.53 16.51
N GLU A 307 -9.14 2.75 16.74
CA GLU A 307 -8.03 1.97 16.18
C GLU A 307 -7.64 0.79 17.07
N THR A 308 -7.90 0.86 18.38
CA THR A 308 -7.42 -0.15 19.35
C THR A 308 -8.52 -0.78 20.20
N SER A 309 -9.73 -0.20 20.23
CA SER A 309 -10.82 -0.73 21.03
C SER A 309 -11.45 -1.96 20.37
N ASN A 310 -11.79 -2.95 21.20
CA ASN A 310 -12.45 -4.19 20.76
C ASN A 310 -13.97 -4.04 20.56
N GLY A 311 -14.51 -2.83 20.75
CA GLY A 311 -15.92 -2.55 20.52
C GLY A 311 -16.35 -2.88 19.08
N TYR A 312 -17.55 -3.41 18.91
CA TYR A 312 -18.07 -3.78 17.59
C TYR A 312 -18.41 -2.55 16.73
N PHE A 313 -18.89 -1.47 17.36
CA PHE A 313 -19.36 -0.27 16.69
C PHE A 313 -18.29 0.82 16.62
N LEU A 314 -18.40 1.70 15.62
CA LEU A 314 -17.61 2.92 15.54
C LEU A 314 -18.06 3.90 16.63
N GLU A 315 -17.15 4.33 17.50
CA GLU A 315 -17.46 5.26 18.59
C GLU A 315 -17.30 6.71 18.12
N ARG A 316 -18.14 7.61 18.64
CA ARG A 316 -18.00 9.07 18.46
C ARG A 316 -16.85 9.61 19.31
N SER A 317 -15.61 9.34 18.89
CA SER A 317 -14.40 9.85 19.55
C SER A 317 -13.98 11.23 18.99
N PRO A 318 -13.19 12.02 19.74
CA PRO A 318 -12.61 13.26 19.24
C PRO A 318 -11.78 13.05 17.95
N SER A 319 -11.03 11.95 17.85
CA SER A 319 -10.28 11.61 16.64
C SER A 319 -11.20 11.37 15.45
N ALA A 320 -12.35 10.71 15.66
CA ALA A 320 -13.28 10.44 14.57
C ALA A 320 -13.92 11.73 14.05
N ARG A 321 -14.29 12.65 14.96
CA ARG A 321 -14.79 13.98 14.59
C ARG A 321 -13.75 14.81 13.83
N SER A 322 -12.52 14.86 14.32
CA SER A 322 -11.44 15.59 13.62
C SER A 322 -11.12 14.97 12.25
N THR A 323 -11.23 13.64 12.12
CA THR A 323 -11.09 12.98 10.81
C THR A 323 -12.22 13.38 9.87
N LEU A 324 -13.47 13.40 10.34
CA LEU A 324 -14.62 13.81 9.54
C LEU A 324 -14.53 15.27 9.10
N GLU A 325 -14.17 16.17 10.01
CA GLU A 325 -13.97 17.60 9.73
C GLU A 325 -12.96 17.82 8.60
N LYS A 326 -11.77 17.22 8.73
CA LYS A 326 -10.75 17.27 7.67
C LYS A 326 -11.22 16.59 6.38
N ALA A 327 -12.01 15.52 6.48
CA ALA A 327 -12.51 14.84 5.30
C ALA A 327 -13.47 15.73 4.49
N TYR A 328 -14.31 16.53 5.17
CA TYR A 328 -15.15 17.55 4.53
C TYR A 328 -14.33 18.68 3.89
N GLU A 329 -13.26 19.15 4.53
CA GLU A 329 -12.36 20.16 3.95
C GLU A 329 -11.70 19.68 2.65
N LEU A 330 -11.53 18.37 2.50
CA LEU A 330 -10.94 17.73 1.32
C LEU A 330 -11.96 17.36 0.23
N CYS A 331 -13.26 17.61 0.45
CA CYS A 331 -14.27 17.40 -0.60
C CYS A 331 -14.08 18.41 -1.72
N PRO A 332 -13.94 17.99 -2.99
CA PRO A 332 -13.83 18.93 -4.10
C PRO A 332 -15.09 19.79 -4.21
N GLU A 333 -14.94 21.11 -4.36
CA GLU A 333 -16.07 22.00 -4.61
C GLU A 333 -16.91 21.48 -5.78
N ASP A 334 -18.23 21.57 -5.66
CA ASP A 334 -19.11 21.24 -6.76
C ASP A 334 -18.97 22.30 -7.85
N ASP A 335 -18.48 21.87 -9.02
CA ASP A 335 -18.64 22.56 -10.30
C ASP A 335 -20.14 22.64 -10.61
N SER A 336 -20.86 23.45 -9.85
CA SER A 336 -22.19 23.90 -10.20
C SER A 336 -22.01 24.73 -11.47
N PRO A 337 -22.61 24.35 -12.62
CA PRO A 337 -22.55 25.21 -13.79
C PRO A 337 -23.20 26.53 -13.36
N VAL A 338 -22.44 27.62 -13.43
CA VAL A 338 -22.91 28.97 -13.16
C VAL A 338 -24.18 29.18 -13.99
N SER A 339 -25.33 29.10 -13.33
CA SER A 339 -26.62 29.40 -13.92
C SER A 339 -26.61 30.88 -14.31
N THR A 340 -26.35 31.12 -15.58
CA THR A 340 -26.50 32.42 -16.23
C THR A 340 -28.00 32.69 -16.37
N GLN A 341 -28.59 33.39 -15.39
CA GLN A 341 -29.89 34.09 -15.41
C GLN A 341 -30.07 34.70 -14.00
N ASN A 342 -30.39 35.97 -13.75
CA ASN A 342 -30.96 37.07 -14.52
C ASN A 342 -30.48 38.37 -13.85
N ARG A 343 -29.84 39.28 -14.59
CA ARG A 343 -29.84 40.71 -14.20
C ARG A 343 -30.95 41.39 -14.97
N SER A 344 -32.09 41.54 -14.31
CA SER A 344 -33.16 42.45 -14.69
C SER A 344 -32.62 43.87 -14.76
N HIS A 345 -32.68 44.47 -15.96
CA HIS A 345 -32.67 45.92 -16.14
C HIS A 345 -33.88 46.30 -16.98
N SER A 346 -34.74 47.07 -16.35
CA SER A 346 -35.97 47.66 -16.85
C SER A 346 -35.70 48.99 -17.55
N GLY A 347 -36.35 49.19 -18.71
CA GLY A 347 -36.93 50.47 -19.13
C GLY A 347 -36.15 51.31 -20.15
N GLY A 348 -36.78 51.56 -21.32
CA GLY A 348 -36.40 52.65 -22.22
C GLY A 348 -36.83 52.43 -23.68
N SER A 349 -37.92 53.06 -24.08
CA SER A 349 -38.62 52.95 -25.38
C SER A 349 -38.02 53.84 -26.48
N LEU A 350 -38.08 53.41 -27.76
CA LEU A 350 -38.81 54.07 -28.89
C LEU A 350 -38.22 53.83 -30.31
N THR A 351 -39.17 53.65 -31.25
CA THR A 351 -39.21 53.98 -32.71
C THR A 351 -38.57 53.07 -33.79
N VAL A 352 -39.45 52.32 -34.48
CA VAL A 352 -39.81 52.36 -35.94
C VAL A 352 -38.71 52.69 -36.96
N ASN A 353 -38.42 51.79 -37.92
CA ASN A 353 -38.93 51.86 -39.31
C ASN A 353 -38.56 50.66 -40.22
N SER A 354 -39.45 50.47 -41.19
CA SER A 354 -39.60 49.57 -42.34
C SER A 354 -38.37 49.10 -43.16
N GLY A 355 -38.55 47.98 -43.88
CA GLY A 355 -38.09 47.87 -45.28
C GLY A 355 -37.60 46.52 -45.79
N ASN A 356 -38.46 45.80 -46.52
CA ASN A 356 -38.26 44.82 -47.60
C ASN A 356 -36.84 44.40 -48.05
N SER A 357 -36.71 43.09 -48.36
CA SER A 357 -36.46 42.51 -49.72
C SER A 357 -35.84 41.11 -49.56
N SER A 358 -36.60 40.03 -49.75
CA SER A 358 -36.67 39.20 -50.96
C SER A 358 -35.39 38.47 -51.38
N ASN A 359 -35.59 37.16 -51.56
CA ASN A 359 -35.10 36.27 -52.62
C ASN A 359 -34.15 35.12 -52.24
N THR A 360 -34.69 33.92 -52.54
CA THR A 360 -34.09 32.80 -53.29
C THR A 360 -33.01 31.98 -52.60
N SER A 361 -32.93 30.66 -52.70
CA SER A 361 -33.72 29.61 -53.34
C SER A 361 -32.87 28.33 -53.27
N ILE A 362 -33.51 27.16 -53.13
CA ILE A 362 -33.07 25.84 -53.66
C ILE A 362 -31.79 25.26 -53.02
N GLY A 363 -31.66 23.98 -52.71
CA GLY A 363 -32.45 22.78 -52.96
C GLY A 363 -31.76 21.64 -52.19
N ASP A 364 -32.55 20.74 -51.64
CA ASP A 364 -32.66 19.34 -52.10
C ASP A 364 -31.44 18.47 -51.78
N SER A 365 -31.61 17.55 -50.82
CA SER A 365 -31.80 16.11 -51.08
C SER A 365 -30.44 15.40 -51.13
N SER A 366 -30.18 14.28 -50.46
CA SER A 366 -30.99 13.08 -50.27
C SER A 366 -30.32 12.16 -49.23
N ALA A 367 -31.14 11.33 -48.60
CA ALA A 367 -30.81 10.34 -47.57
C ALA A 367 -30.14 9.05 -48.14
N PRO A 368 -30.32 7.87 -47.53
CA PRO A 368 -29.39 7.19 -46.63
C PRO A 368 -28.85 5.88 -47.23
N ASN A 369 -27.92 5.19 -46.55
CA ASN A 369 -27.79 3.73 -46.68
C ASN A 369 -26.97 3.11 -45.52
N ASN A 370 -27.67 2.32 -44.70
CA ASN A 370 -27.17 1.12 -43.99
C ASN A 370 -26.96 0.00 -45.06
N PRO A 371 -26.37 -1.20 -44.83
CA PRO A 371 -26.41 -1.97 -43.57
C PRO A 371 -25.17 -2.86 -43.22
N SER A 372 -25.17 -3.33 -41.95
CA SER A 372 -24.86 -4.67 -41.43
C SER A 372 -23.69 -5.51 -41.98
N THR A 373 -22.79 -5.93 -41.07
CA THR A 373 -22.24 -7.30 -41.07
C THR A 373 -21.97 -7.82 -39.66
N THR A 374 -22.16 -9.14 -39.55
CA THR A 374 -22.41 -10.02 -38.41
C THR A 374 -21.17 -10.62 -37.75
N ALA A 375 -21.33 -10.90 -36.45
CA ALA A 375 -20.97 -12.12 -35.70
C ALA A 375 -19.54 -12.70 -35.68
N ALA A 376 -19.00 -12.86 -34.46
CA ALA A 376 -18.51 -14.15 -33.96
C ALA A 376 -18.36 -14.11 -32.43
N ALA A 377 -19.15 -14.92 -31.72
CA ALA A 377 -19.03 -15.18 -30.29
C ALA A 377 -18.63 -16.65 -30.11
N THR A 378 -17.54 -16.91 -29.38
CA THR A 378 -17.07 -18.27 -29.06
C THR A 378 -17.29 -18.52 -27.57
N THR A 379 -18.17 -19.46 -27.27
CA THR A 379 -18.48 -20.00 -25.95
C THR A 379 -17.45 -21.07 -25.58
N ILE A 380 -16.83 -20.97 -24.40
CA ILE A 380 -15.98 -22.03 -23.83
C ILE A 380 -16.77 -22.82 -22.79
N VAL A 381 -16.83 -24.13 -23.00
CA VAL A 381 -17.48 -25.15 -22.17
C VAL A 381 -16.54 -25.57 -21.03
N HIS A 382 -17.03 -25.61 -19.79
CA HIS A 382 -16.34 -26.22 -18.65
C HIS A 382 -16.84 -27.65 -18.42
N SER A 383 -15.95 -28.62 -18.56
CA SER A 383 -16.15 -30.03 -18.20
C SER A 383 -15.70 -30.28 -16.75
N LYS A 384 -16.60 -30.83 -15.93
CA LYS A 384 -16.35 -31.37 -14.59
C LYS A 384 -15.59 -32.70 -14.67
N SER A 385 -14.60 -32.90 -13.80
CA SER A 385 -14.00 -34.22 -13.50
C SER A 385 -14.37 -34.66 -12.08
N PRO A 386 -14.56 -35.97 -11.82
CA PRO A 386 -15.09 -36.47 -10.56
C PRO A 386 -14.00 -36.86 -9.54
N THR A 387 -14.42 -36.81 -8.28
CA THR A 387 -13.74 -37.16 -7.04
C THR A 387 -13.47 -38.66 -6.92
N LEU A 388 -12.25 -39.05 -6.56
CA LEU A 388 -11.87 -40.42 -6.18
C LEU A 388 -11.72 -40.51 -4.65
N HIS A 389 -12.58 -41.32 -4.02
CA HIS A 389 -12.46 -41.78 -2.65
C HIS A 389 -11.46 -42.95 -2.59
N ALA A 390 -10.41 -42.83 -1.77
CA ALA A 390 -9.59 -43.97 -1.37
C ALA A 390 -9.94 -44.34 0.07
N GLY A 391 -10.41 -45.57 0.26
CA GLY A 391 -10.57 -46.20 1.57
C GLY A 391 -9.32 -46.98 1.96
N GLU A 392 -9.03 -46.98 3.26
CA GLU A 392 -8.14 -47.95 3.91
C GLU A 392 -8.71 -49.38 3.79
N PRO A 393 -7.83 -50.40 3.89
CA PRO A 393 -7.97 -51.25 5.06
C PRO A 393 -6.64 -51.68 5.71
N THR A 394 -6.73 -51.81 7.02
CA THR A 394 -6.04 -52.72 7.96
C THR A 394 -5.14 -53.80 7.38
N GLY A 395 -3.91 -53.87 7.89
CA GLY A 395 -2.96 -54.98 7.73
C GLY A 395 -1.56 -54.57 8.15
#